data_AF-A0A2H5VLJ6-F1
#
_entry.id   AF-A0A2H5VLJ6-F1
#
_cell.length_a   1.000
_cell.length_b   1.000
_cell.length_c   1.000
_cell.angle_alpha   90.00
_cell.angle_beta   90.00
_cell.angle_gamma   90.00
#
_symmetry.space_group_name_H-M   'P 1'
#
loop_
_entity.id
_entity.type
_entity.pdbx_description
1 polymer ?
#
loop_
_entity_poly.entity_id
_entity_poly.type
_entity_poly.pdbx_seq_one_letter_code
_entity_poly.pdbx_strand_id
1 'polypeptide(L)'
;MSKRAYGVCLLALGFIMAVGLLGFGLSTGPPPGFTRAPGESACTECHDSFGEETDRGPGELRLEHPARYELGQTLPITVRLEHTGQRRWGFQLTALATNTLEPAGEFVLTDPLHTQIIIGPTGRLYVQHTRAGTFAGQPDHAQWTFAWRAPERDVGPVTFYATGNAADGDGMRLGDWIYSAESTIVPPSYPTATVRFPRGGETFRPGQPIVIHWIASQATSFDLLFFPRAGALPDLIASGLSAETRSFLWIVPDVSTESARLAVLAFNEAGFALAESNPFRIGVQPCRHSGDVNGDGRLDRQDLQLVLRILQGKAPPTPRADVNCDGIITAHDALRLLEALLGLRPL
;
A
#
# COMPACT_ATOMS: atom_id res chain seq x y z
N MET A 1 -66.31 -48.21 -29.62
CA MET A 1 -65.27 -49.09 -30.19
C MET A 1 -64.00 -48.28 -30.36
N SER A 2 -63.12 -48.35 -29.37
CA SER A 2 -61.84 -47.64 -29.31
C SER A 2 -60.74 -48.61 -29.73
N LYS A 3 -60.02 -48.30 -30.82
CA LYS A 3 -58.81 -49.03 -31.23
C LYS A 3 -57.60 -48.14 -31.00
N ARG A 4 -56.81 -48.51 -29.99
CA ARG A 4 -55.49 -47.95 -29.68
C ARG A 4 -54.50 -48.36 -30.77
N ALA A 5 -53.81 -47.40 -31.37
CA ALA A 5 -52.66 -47.65 -32.24
C ALA A 5 -51.39 -47.63 -31.39
N TYR A 6 -50.58 -48.67 -31.52
CA TYR A 6 -49.27 -48.82 -30.89
C TYR A 6 -48.24 -48.00 -31.68
N GLY A 7 -47.65 -46.99 -31.06
CA GLY A 7 -46.49 -46.27 -31.59
C GLY A 7 -45.20 -46.95 -31.12
N VAL A 8 -44.45 -47.50 -32.07
CA VAL A 8 -43.12 -48.09 -31.86
C VAL A 8 -42.14 -46.97 -31.50
N CYS A 9 -41.50 -47.09 -30.33
CA CYS A 9 -40.46 -46.18 -29.85
C CYS A 9 -39.12 -46.58 -30.48
N LEU A 10 -38.71 -45.90 -31.55
CA LEU A 10 -37.36 -46.01 -32.11
C LEU A 10 -36.42 -45.12 -31.29
N LEU A 11 -35.66 -45.73 -30.39
CA LEU A 11 -34.51 -45.12 -29.73
C LEU A 11 -33.39 -44.93 -30.77
N ALA A 12 -33.28 -43.72 -31.31
CA ALA A 12 -32.10 -43.31 -32.06
C ALA A 12 -30.95 -43.06 -31.07
N LEU A 13 -30.02 -44.02 -30.97
CA LEU A 13 -28.75 -43.83 -30.28
C LEU A 13 -27.94 -42.81 -31.09
N GLY A 14 -27.95 -41.55 -30.66
CA GLY A 14 -27.10 -40.50 -31.21
C GLY A 14 -25.65 -40.77 -30.83
N PHE A 15 -24.85 -41.24 -31.78
CA PHE A 15 -23.40 -41.29 -31.67
C PHE A 15 -22.88 -39.85 -31.77
N ILE A 16 -22.62 -39.19 -30.64
CA ILE A 16 -21.89 -37.93 -30.61
C ILE A 16 -20.44 -38.27 -30.96
N MET A 17 -20.07 -38.09 -32.23
CA MET A 17 -18.68 -37.95 -32.62
C MET A 17 -18.13 -36.72 -31.91
N ALA A 18 -17.29 -36.93 -30.90
CA ALA A 18 -16.36 -35.92 -30.45
C ALA A 18 -15.45 -35.59 -31.64
N VAL A 19 -15.75 -34.50 -32.34
CA VAL A 19 -14.80 -33.90 -33.26
C VAL A 19 -13.68 -33.36 -32.38
N GLY A 20 -12.62 -34.14 -32.20
CA GLY A 20 -11.37 -33.62 -31.67
C GLY A 20 -10.99 -32.43 -32.55
N LEU A 21 -10.89 -31.24 -31.96
CA LEU A 21 -10.26 -30.12 -32.64
C LEU A 21 -8.85 -30.59 -33.00
N LEU A 22 -8.63 -30.82 -34.30
CA LEU A 22 -7.28 -30.94 -34.85
C LEU A 22 -6.67 -29.54 -34.70
N GLY A 23 -5.98 -29.30 -33.57
CA GLY A 23 -5.33 -28.05 -33.26
C GLY A 23 -4.17 -27.81 -34.22
N PHE A 24 -4.40 -26.98 -35.24
CA PHE A 24 -3.32 -26.43 -36.05
C PHE A 24 -2.63 -25.32 -35.26
N GLY A 25 -1.29 -25.30 -35.25
CA GLY A 25 -0.53 -24.16 -34.77
C GLY A 25 -0.93 -22.89 -35.54
N LEU A 26 -1.55 -21.93 -34.86
CA LEU A 26 -2.05 -20.71 -35.49
C LEU A 26 -0.95 -19.66 -35.56
N SER A 27 -0.43 -19.46 -36.76
CA SER A 27 0.57 -18.43 -37.06
C SER A 27 0.05 -16.99 -36.88
N THR A 28 -1.25 -16.80 -36.68
CA THR A 28 -1.88 -15.49 -36.46
C THR A 28 -2.12 -15.21 -34.97
N GLY A 29 -1.46 -15.96 -34.08
CA GLY A 29 -1.68 -15.95 -32.65
C GLY A 29 -2.59 -17.11 -32.20
N PRO A 30 -2.35 -17.68 -31.01
CA PRO A 30 -3.16 -18.77 -30.47
C PRO A 30 -4.58 -18.28 -30.09
N PRO A 31 -5.53 -19.21 -29.88
CA PRO A 31 -6.78 -18.90 -29.18
C PRO A 31 -6.48 -18.41 -27.75
N PRO A 32 -7.39 -17.64 -27.12
CA PRO A 32 -7.19 -17.20 -25.73
C PRO A 32 -7.23 -18.38 -24.75
N GLY A 33 -6.41 -18.33 -23.70
CA GLY A 33 -6.44 -19.29 -22.59
C GLY A 33 -5.30 -20.31 -22.57
N PHE A 34 -4.16 -20.00 -23.19
CA PHE A 34 -2.98 -20.88 -23.28
C PHE A 34 -1.75 -20.20 -22.67
N THR A 35 -1.86 -19.71 -21.44
CA THR A 35 -0.78 -19.01 -20.73
C THR A 35 -0.24 -19.77 -19.52
N ARG A 36 -0.85 -20.91 -19.19
CA ARG A 36 -0.67 -21.65 -17.93
C ARG A 36 -1.09 -20.87 -16.67
N ALA A 37 -1.82 -19.77 -16.81
CA ALA A 37 -2.48 -19.12 -15.67
C ALA A 37 -3.44 -20.09 -14.96
N PRO A 38 -3.75 -19.89 -13.67
CA PRO A 38 -4.74 -20.71 -12.99
C PRO A 38 -6.08 -20.79 -13.75
N GLY A 39 -6.47 -22.03 -14.08
CA GLY A 39 -7.65 -22.35 -14.88
C GLY A 39 -7.45 -22.33 -16.40
N GLU A 40 -6.20 -22.21 -16.89
CA GLU A 40 -5.85 -22.20 -18.32
C GLU A 40 -4.95 -23.37 -18.71
N SER A 41 -4.98 -23.73 -20.00
CA SER A 41 -4.10 -24.72 -20.61
C SER A 41 -2.72 -24.11 -20.93
N ALA A 42 -1.84 -24.93 -21.51
CA ALA A 42 -0.61 -24.51 -22.17
C ALA A 42 -0.64 -24.92 -23.64
N CYS A 43 0.21 -24.31 -24.47
CA CYS A 43 0.33 -24.63 -25.90
C CYS A 43 0.66 -26.11 -26.18
N THR A 44 1.07 -26.88 -25.17
CA THR A 44 1.26 -28.34 -25.24
C THR A 44 0.00 -29.11 -25.61
N GLU A 45 -1.20 -28.54 -25.45
CA GLU A 45 -2.45 -29.15 -25.94
C GLU A 45 -2.45 -29.36 -27.47
N CYS A 46 -1.72 -28.51 -28.19
CA CYS A 46 -1.55 -28.62 -29.65
C CYS A 46 -0.12 -28.93 -30.09
N HIS A 47 0.88 -28.73 -29.22
CA HIS A 47 2.31 -28.93 -29.49
C HIS A 47 2.91 -29.88 -28.45
N ASP A 48 2.62 -31.17 -28.61
CA ASP A 48 2.78 -32.23 -27.60
C ASP A 48 3.99 -33.15 -27.83
N SER A 49 4.87 -32.81 -28.77
CA SER A 49 6.05 -33.61 -29.18
C SER A 49 6.88 -34.15 -28.02
N PHE A 50 6.95 -33.38 -26.93
CA PHE A 50 7.76 -33.67 -25.76
C PHE A 50 6.91 -33.88 -24.49
N GLY A 51 5.61 -34.15 -24.66
CA GLY A 51 4.62 -34.36 -23.60
C GLY A 51 3.83 -33.11 -23.22
N GLU A 52 2.97 -33.26 -22.21
CA GLU A 52 2.01 -32.23 -21.78
C GLU A 52 2.64 -31.12 -20.92
N GLU A 53 3.81 -31.37 -20.33
CA GLU A 53 4.54 -30.40 -19.51
C GLU A 53 5.41 -29.46 -20.35
N THR A 54 5.50 -28.20 -19.93
CA THR A 54 6.38 -27.21 -20.52
C THR A 54 7.81 -27.32 -19.97
N ASP A 55 8.76 -26.62 -20.59
CA ASP A 55 10.12 -26.42 -20.07
C ASP A 55 10.99 -27.69 -20.02
N ARG A 56 10.75 -28.63 -20.93
CA ARG A 56 11.52 -29.89 -21.05
C ARG A 56 12.76 -29.79 -21.94
N GLY A 57 12.90 -28.72 -22.71
CA GLY A 57 14.01 -28.50 -23.64
C GLY A 57 15.08 -27.55 -23.09
N PRO A 58 16.20 -27.36 -23.82
CA PRO A 58 17.33 -26.52 -23.40
C PRO A 58 17.07 -25.00 -23.49
N GLY A 59 15.94 -24.57 -24.05
CA GLY A 59 15.52 -23.18 -24.13
C GLY A 59 14.89 -22.62 -22.85
N GLU A 60 14.46 -21.36 -22.91
CA GLU A 60 13.87 -20.64 -21.78
C GLU A 60 12.94 -19.51 -22.24
N LEU A 61 11.82 -19.31 -21.51
CA LEU A 61 10.96 -18.14 -21.61
C LEU A 61 11.21 -17.22 -20.41
N ARG A 62 11.45 -15.93 -20.65
CA ARG A 62 11.66 -14.91 -19.61
C ARG A 62 10.70 -13.74 -19.77
N LEU A 63 10.25 -13.22 -18.64
CA LEU A 63 9.43 -12.00 -18.54
C LEU A 63 10.24 -10.92 -17.83
N GLU A 64 10.43 -9.78 -18.48
CA GLU A 64 11.16 -8.63 -17.93
C GLU A 64 10.20 -7.47 -17.71
N HIS A 65 10.17 -6.95 -16.49
CA HIS A 65 9.39 -5.79 -16.09
C HIS A 65 10.02 -5.16 -14.83
N PRO A 66 9.69 -3.89 -14.49
CA PRO A 66 10.11 -3.30 -13.22
C PRO A 66 9.60 -4.11 -12.03
N ALA A 67 10.34 -4.15 -10.92
CA ALA A 67 9.93 -4.93 -9.74
C ALA A 67 8.66 -4.41 -9.05
N ARG A 68 8.33 -3.12 -9.24
CA ARG A 68 7.19 -2.45 -8.60
C ARG A 68 6.42 -1.59 -9.60
N TYR A 69 5.13 -1.38 -9.33
CA TYR A 69 4.29 -0.44 -10.05
C TYR A 69 3.70 0.63 -9.14
N GLU A 70 3.40 1.80 -9.69
CA GLU A 70 2.50 2.81 -9.11
C GLU A 70 1.10 2.72 -9.73
N LEU A 71 0.08 3.17 -9.01
CA LEU A 71 -1.30 3.12 -9.49
C LEU A 71 -1.46 3.92 -10.79
N GLY A 72 -2.06 3.31 -11.82
CA GLY A 72 -2.26 3.92 -13.13
C GLY A 72 -0.98 4.10 -13.98
N GLN A 73 0.19 3.72 -13.47
CA GLN A 73 1.47 3.84 -14.16
C GLN A 73 1.54 2.91 -15.38
N THR A 74 2.11 3.38 -16.48
CA THR A 74 2.38 2.53 -17.66
C THR A 74 3.84 2.09 -17.65
N LEU A 75 4.07 0.78 -17.69
CA LEU A 75 5.38 0.15 -17.58
C LEU A 75 5.69 -0.71 -18.81
N PRO A 76 6.94 -0.78 -19.27
CA PRO A 76 7.32 -1.69 -20.35
C PRO A 76 7.36 -3.15 -19.84
N ILE A 77 6.88 -4.07 -20.67
CA ILE A 77 6.98 -5.51 -20.49
C ILE A 77 7.72 -6.10 -21.69
N THR A 78 8.71 -6.95 -21.44
CA THR A 78 9.43 -7.68 -22.48
C THR A 78 9.26 -9.18 -22.27
N VAL A 79 8.86 -9.88 -23.33
CA VAL A 79 8.83 -11.35 -23.39
C VAL A 79 10.02 -11.80 -24.23
N ARG A 80 10.90 -12.65 -23.67
CA ARG A 80 12.05 -13.23 -24.38
C ARG A 80 11.92 -14.74 -24.43
N LEU A 81 12.05 -15.32 -25.61
CA LEU A 81 12.04 -16.77 -25.80
C LEU A 81 13.31 -17.19 -26.54
N GLU A 82 14.04 -18.15 -25.98
CA GLU A 82 15.32 -18.62 -26.53
C GLU A 82 15.29 -20.15 -26.66
N HIS A 83 15.76 -20.67 -27.80
CA HIS A 83 16.03 -22.09 -28.01
C HIS A 83 16.93 -22.28 -29.24
N THR A 84 18.15 -22.79 -29.05
CA THR A 84 19.11 -23.01 -30.15
C THR A 84 18.60 -24.02 -31.18
N GLY A 85 18.58 -23.63 -32.46
CA GLY A 85 18.15 -24.47 -33.58
C GLY A 85 16.70 -24.23 -34.02
N GLN A 86 15.89 -23.54 -33.22
CA GLN A 86 14.54 -23.13 -33.60
C GLN A 86 14.57 -21.85 -34.44
N ARG A 87 13.53 -21.66 -35.25
CA ARG A 87 13.51 -20.64 -36.31
C ARG A 87 12.20 -19.87 -36.41
N ARG A 88 11.25 -20.15 -35.54
CA ARG A 88 9.95 -19.50 -35.52
C ARG A 88 9.38 -19.48 -34.13
N TRP A 89 8.64 -18.43 -33.81
CA TRP A 89 8.36 -18.08 -32.43
C TRP A 89 6.90 -17.72 -32.24
N GLY A 90 6.42 -17.88 -31.02
CA GLY A 90 5.10 -17.40 -30.62
C GLY A 90 4.99 -17.33 -29.12
N PHE A 91 4.08 -16.50 -28.64
CA PHE A 91 3.70 -16.43 -27.23
C PHE A 91 2.24 -16.02 -27.07
N GLN A 92 1.71 -16.26 -25.87
CA GLN A 92 0.54 -15.59 -25.31
C GLN A 92 0.82 -15.28 -23.84
N LEU A 93 0.37 -14.11 -23.37
CA LEU A 93 0.54 -13.66 -22.00
C LEU A 93 -0.76 -13.05 -21.47
N THR A 94 -1.06 -13.27 -20.19
CA THR A 94 -2.11 -12.58 -19.43
C THR A 94 -1.57 -12.01 -18.11
N ALA A 95 -2.31 -11.11 -17.48
CA ALA A 95 -1.96 -10.47 -16.21
C ALA A 95 -3.14 -10.53 -15.23
N LEU A 96 -2.94 -11.14 -14.07
CA LEU A 96 -3.97 -11.36 -13.07
C LEU A 96 -3.52 -10.82 -11.70
N ALA A 97 -4.45 -10.28 -10.91
CA ALA A 97 -4.19 -9.99 -9.51
C ALA A 97 -3.89 -11.31 -8.78
N THR A 98 -2.72 -11.42 -8.16
CA THR A 98 -2.19 -12.69 -7.62
C THR A 98 -3.14 -13.33 -6.61
N ASN A 99 -3.85 -12.50 -5.82
CA ASN A 99 -4.70 -12.98 -4.72
C ASN A 99 -6.11 -13.38 -5.17
N THR A 100 -6.62 -12.82 -6.28
CA THR A 100 -8.02 -13.02 -6.69
C THR A 100 -8.16 -13.69 -8.04
N LEU A 101 -7.08 -13.75 -8.83
CA LEU A 101 -7.06 -14.26 -10.21
C LEU A 101 -7.97 -13.49 -11.18
N GLU A 102 -8.38 -12.29 -10.79
CA GLU A 102 -9.11 -11.36 -11.64
C GLU A 102 -8.14 -10.63 -12.58
N PRO A 103 -8.55 -10.27 -13.82
CA PRO A 103 -7.74 -9.46 -14.72
C PRO A 103 -7.22 -8.19 -14.05
N ALA A 104 -5.93 -7.91 -14.19
CA ALA A 104 -5.29 -6.75 -13.55
C ALA A 104 -4.49 -5.90 -14.53
N GLY A 105 -4.89 -4.63 -14.62
CA GLY A 105 -4.28 -3.64 -15.50
C GLY A 105 -4.76 -3.77 -16.94
N GLU A 106 -4.10 -3.04 -17.83
CA GLU A 106 -4.46 -2.96 -19.25
C GLU A 106 -3.19 -3.08 -20.11
N PHE A 107 -3.24 -3.90 -21.16
CA PHE A 107 -2.14 -3.97 -22.12
C PHE A 107 -2.21 -2.83 -23.12
N VAL A 108 -1.06 -2.24 -23.44
CA VAL A 108 -0.90 -1.16 -24.41
C VAL A 108 0.14 -1.57 -25.44
N LEU A 109 -0.25 -1.67 -26.70
CA LEU A 109 0.65 -2.09 -27.78
C LEU A 109 1.64 -0.97 -28.12
N THR A 110 2.94 -1.24 -27.94
CA THR A 110 4.03 -0.37 -28.42
C THR A 110 4.62 -0.85 -29.75
N ASP A 111 4.38 -2.12 -30.09
CA ASP A 111 4.79 -2.75 -31.36
C ASP A 111 3.61 -3.54 -31.97
N PRO A 112 2.61 -2.85 -32.54
CA PRO A 112 1.42 -3.49 -33.11
C PRO A 112 1.72 -4.29 -34.39
N LEU A 113 2.93 -4.18 -34.96
CA LEU A 113 3.32 -5.03 -36.09
C LEU A 113 3.55 -6.47 -35.62
N HIS A 114 4.21 -6.65 -34.47
CA HIS A 114 4.57 -7.97 -33.96
C HIS A 114 3.66 -8.47 -32.82
N THR A 115 2.87 -7.59 -32.20
CA THR A 115 2.00 -7.93 -31.08
C THR A 115 0.55 -7.48 -31.30
N GLN A 116 -0.39 -8.19 -30.67
CA GLN A 116 -1.82 -7.90 -30.72
C GLN A 116 -2.49 -8.25 -29.40
N ILE A 117 -3.63 -7.62 -29.12
CA ILE A 117 -4.47 -7.90 -27.94
C ILE A 117 -5.71 -8.65 -28.38
N ILE A 118 -6.08 -9.70 -27.65
CA ILE A 118 -7.34 -10.42 -27.81
C ILE A 118 -8.07 -10.53 -26.47
N ILE A 119 -9.39 -10.70 -26.54
CA ILE A 119 -10.25 -10.90 -25.36
C ILE A 119 -10.72 -12.35 -25.36
N GLY A 120 -10.51 -13.04 -24.24
CA GLY A 120 -11.03 -14.39 -24.01
C GLY A 120 -12.52 -14.41 -23.68
N PRO A 121 -13.16 -15.60 -23.71
CA PRO A 121 -14.59 -15.74 -23.45
C PRO A 121 -15.01 -15.33 -22.03
N THR A 122 -14.07 -15.30 -21.07
CA THR A 122 -14.27 -14.86 -19.69
C THR A 122 -14.04 -13.36 -19.49
N GLY A 123 -13.71 -12.61 -20.55
CA GLY A 123 -13.33 -11.20 -20.47
C GLY A 123 -11.86 -10.96 -20.11
N ARG A 124 -11.06 -12.02 -19.89
CA ARG A 124 -9.60 -11.90 -19.73
C ARG A 124 -8.96 -11.32 -20.97
N LEU A 125 -8.00 -10.42 -20.79
CA LEU A 125 -7.18 -9.87 -21.85
C LEU A 125 -5.91 -10.69 -22.01
N TYR A 126 -5.49 -10.86 -23.26
CA TYR A 126 -4.25 -11.50 -23.62
C TYR A 126 -3.50 -10.63 -24.61
N VAL A 127 -2.17 -10.58 -24.47
CA VAL A 127 -1.27 -10.07 -25.50
C VAL A 127 -0.54 -11.24 -26.12
N GLN A 128 -0.43 -11.25 -27.44
CA GLN A 128 0.16 -12.35 -28.19
C GLN A 128 0.84 -11.86 -29.46
N HIS A 129 1.55 -12.76 -30.12
CA HIS A 129 2.21 -12.48 -31.39
C HIS A 129 1.21 -12.31 -32.54
N THR A 130 1.55 -11.48 -33.54
CA THR A 130 0.91 -11.48 -34.87
C THR A 130 1.62 -12.45 -35.81
N ARG A 131 1.18 -12.55 -37.06
CA ARG A 131 1.91 -13.31 -38.09
C ARG A 131 3.33 -12.80 -38.32
N ALA A 132 3.53 -11.49 -38.39
CA ALA A 132 4.86 -10.90 -38.47
C ALA A 132 5.66 -11.16 -37.18
N GLY A 133 4.98 -11.10 -36.03
CA GLY A 133 5.54 -11.43 -34.72
C GLY A 133 5.94 -12.89 -34.54
N THR A 134 5.76 -13.76 -35.54
CA THR A 134 6.35 -15.10 -35.50
C THR A 134 7.85 -15.11 -35.82
N PHE A 135 8.39 -13.98 -36.30
CA PHE A 135 9.79 -13.82 -36.71
C PHE A 135 10.31 -15.01 -37.52
N ALA A 136 9.55 -15.43 -38.52
CA ALA A 136 9.86 -16.63 -39.31
C ALA A 136 11.26 -16.55 -39.92
N GLY A 137 12.08 -17.57 -39.67
CA GLY A 137 13.48 -17.67 -40.10
C GLY A 137 14.49 -17.07 -39.13
N GLN A 138 14.06 -16.33 -38.11
CA GLN A 138 14.95 -15.77 -37.08
C GLN A 138 15.51 -16.90 -36.22
N PRO A 139 16.84 -17.09 -36.15
CA PRO A 139 17.43 -18.20 -35.42
C PRO A 139 17.51 -17.94 -33.92
N ASP A 140 17.39 -19.02 -33.16
CA ASP A 140 17.79 -19.20 -31.76
C ASP A 140 17.02 -18.39 -30.70
N HIS A 141 16.40 -17.26 -31.02
CA HIS A 141 15.63 -16.46 -30.07
C HIS A 141 14.63 -15.49 -30.71
N ALA A 142 13.67 -15.02 -29.92
CA ALA A 142 12.77 -13.91 -30.22
C ALA A 142 12.45 -13.05 -29.01
N GLN A 143 12.04 -11.80 -29.27
CA GLN A 143 11.65 -10.83 -28.27
C GLN A 143 10.38 -10.10 -28.72
N TRP A 144 9.45 -9.88 -27.79
CA TRP A 144 8.31 -8.99 -27.98
C TRP A 144 8.26 -7.95 -26.87
N THR A 145 7.92 -6.71 -27.23
CA THR A 145 7.77 -5.61 -26.28
C THR A 145 6.40 -4.96 -26.42
N PHE A 146 5.75 -4.74 -25.30
CA PHE A 146 4.52 -3.97 -25.17
C PHE A 146 4.56 -3.23 -23.83
N ALA A 147 3.56 -2.41 -23.55
CA ALA A 147 3.40 -1.77 -22.26
C ALA A 147 2.21 -2.34 -21.49
N TRP A 148 2.25 -2.20 -20.17
CA TRP A 148 1.18 -2.57 -19.27
C TRP A 148 0.88 -1.38 -18.35
N ARG A 149 -0.38 -0.95 -18.36
CA ARG A 149 -0.89 0.08 -17.48
C ARG A 149 -1.41 -0.58 -16.20
N ALA A 150 -0.79 -0.25 -15.09
CA ALA A 150 -1.17 -0.73 -13.78
C ALA A 150 -2.60 -0.29 -13.39
N PRO A 151 -3.31 -1.07 -12.55
CA PRO A 151 -4.61 -0.68 -12.03
C PRO A 151 -4.62 0.69 -11.35
N GLU A 152 -5.75 1.41 -11.42
CA GLU A 152 -5.98 2.69 -10.74
C GLU A 152 -6.15 2.56 -9.21
N ARG A 153 -6.36 1.33 -8.74
CA ARG A 153 -6.57 0.98 -7.34
C ARG A 153 -5.58 -0.10 -6.94
N ASP A 154 -5.22 -0.14 -5.67
CA ASP A 154 -4.38 -1.21 -5.14
C ASP A 154 -5.15 -2.54 -5.21
N VAL A 155 -4.70 -3.44 -6.08
CA VAL A 155 -5.20 -4.81 -6.21
C VAL A 155 -4.24 -5.84 -5.59
N GLY A 156 -3.19 -5.37 -4.90
CA GLY A 156 -2.09 -6.19 -4.45
C GLY A 156 -1.12 -6.55 -5.59
N PRO A 157 -0.27 -7.58 -5.38
CA PRO A 157 0.62 -8.09 -6.42
C PRO A 157 -0.15 -8.53 -7.67
N VAL A 158 0.48 -8.35 -8.84
CA VAL A 158 -0.02 -8.79 -10.14
C VAL A 158 0.96 -9.80 -10.72
N THR A 159 0.47 -10.97 -11.11
CA THR A 159 1.26 -12.02 -11.74
C THR A 159 0.97 -12.05 -13.23
N PHE A 160 2.03 -11.93 -14.03
CA PHE A 160 2.02 -12.20 -15.45
C PHE A 160 2.25 -13.69 -15.68
N TYR A 161 1.43 -14.31 -16.52
CA TYR A 161 1.56 -15.70 -16.93
C TYR A 161 1.75 -15.74 -18.43
N ALA A 162 2.73 -16.49 -18.91
CA ALA A 162 3.01 -16.61 -20.32
C ALA A 162 3.40 -18.03 -20.71
N THR A 163 3.02 -18.40 -21.93
CA THR A 163 3.51 -19.59 -22.61
C THR A 163 4.03 -19.19 -23.99
N GLY A 164 5.18 -19.76 -24.37
CA GLY A 164 5.86 -19.53 -25.63
C GLY A 164 6.07 -20.83 -26.42
N ASN A 165 6.02 -20.74 -27.75
CA ASN A 165 6.37 -21.81 -28.67
C ASN A 165 7.66 -21.45 -29.42
N ALA A 166 8.69 -22.28 -29.28
CA ALA A 166 9.90 -22.26 -30.08
C ALA A 166 9.83 -23.36 -31.13
N ALA A 167 9.44 -22.96 -32.34
CA ALA A 167 9.10 -23.82 -33.47
C ALA A 167 10.21 -23.91 -34.52
N ASP A 168 10.29 -25.04 -35.21
CA ASP A 168 11.37 -25.30 -36.17
C ASP A 168 11.08 -24.70 -37.55
N GLY A 169 9.81 -24.32 -37.77
CA GLY A 169 9.32 -23.64 -38.95
C GLY A 169 8.91 -24.57 -40.10
N ASP A 170 8.83 -25.88 -39.87
CA ASP A 170 8.45 -26.86 -40.90
C ASP A 170 6.94 -26.87 -41.22
N GLY A 171 6.14 -26.19 -40.39
CA GLY A 171 4.69 -26.05 -40.53
C GLY A 171 3.89 -27.17 -39.86
N MET A 172 4.56 -28.12 -39.21
CA MET A 172 3.98 -29.14 -38.36
C MET A 172 4.03 -28.69 -36.89
N ARG A 173 3.34 -29.45 -36.03
CA ARG A 173 3.44 -29.27 -34.56
C ARG A 173 4.60 -30.06 -33.94
N LEU A 174 5.20 -30.94 -34.74
CA LEU A 174 6.25 -31.83 -34.27
C LEU A 174 7.58 -31.05 -34.23
N GLY A 175 8.40 -31.28 -33.20
CA GLY A 175 9.68 -30.55 -33.07
C GLY A 175 9.57 -29.16 -32.42
N ASP A 176 8.35 -28.71 -32.14
CA ASP A 176 8.05 -27.47 -31.43
C ASP A 176 8.21 -27.63 -29.90
N TRP A 177 8.90 -26.69 -29.27
CA TRP A 177 9.17 -26.69 -27.84
C TRP A 177 8.36 -25.63 -27.11
N ILE A 178 7.64 -26.05 -26.07
CA ILE A 178 6.79 -25.15 -25.29
C ILE A 178 7.45 -24.80 -23.95
N TYR A 179 7.48 -23.51 -23.66
CA TYR A 179 8.05 -22.93 -22.45
C TYR A 179 7.01 -22.09 -21.73
N SER A 180 7.03 -22.08 -20.40
CA SER A 180 6.17 -21.20 -19.62
C SER A 180 6.96 -20.41 -18.60
N ALA A 181 6.47 -19.21 -18.30
CA ALA A 181 7.04 -18.34 -17.30
C ALA A 181 5.92 -17.61 -16.56
N GLU A 182 6.13 -17.40 -15.27
CA GLU A 182 5.34 -16.48 -14.49
C GLU A 182 6.27 -15.50 -13.79
N SER A 183 5.84 -14.25 -13.67
CA SER A 183 6.59 -13.23 -12.93
C SER A 183 5.62 -12.27 -12.26
N THR A 184 5.95 -11.84 -11.04
CA THR A 184 5.06 -11.01 -10.21
C THR A 184 5.64 -9.62 -10.03
N ILE A 185 4.81 -8.61 -10.30
CA ILE A 185 5.08 -7.21 -9.98
C ILE A 185 4.26 -6.80 -8.75
N VAL A 186 4.88 -6.07 -7.82
CA VAL A 186 4.22 -5.69 -6.56
C VAL A 186 3.83 -4.20 -6.53
N PRO A 187 2.76 -3.81 -5.82
CA PRO A 187 2.37 -2.41 -5.67
C PRO A 187 3.41 -1.60 -4.85
N PRO A 188 3.25 -0.27 -4.73
CA PRO A 188 4.08 0.52 -3.85
C PRO A 188 3.79 0.14 -2.41
N SER A 189 4.84 0.10 -1.58
CA SER A 189 4.69 -0.19 -0.17
C SER A 189 4.87 1.10 0.62
N TYR A 190 3.77 1.83 0.82
CA TYR A 190 3.80 3.11 1.53
C TYR A 190 4.23 2.94 3.00
N PRO A 191 4.91 3.94 3.58
CA PRO A 191 5.25 3.91 5.00
C PRO A 191 3.96 3.99 5.82
N THR A 192 4.01 3.52 7.06
CA THR A 192 2.94 3.74 8.04
C THR A 192 3.50 4.43 9.27
N ALA A 193 2.69 5.24 9.93
CA ALA A 193 3.05 5.86 11.21
C ALA A 193 1.83 5.94 12.14
N THR A 194 2.08 6.01 13.45
CA THR A 194 1.06 6.26 14.45
C THR A 194 1.68 7.00 15.63
N VAL A 195 1.13 8.16 15.97
CA VAL A 195 1.53 8.91 17.17
C VAL A 195 1.07 8.15 18.42
N ARG A 196 2.02 7.80 19.28
CA ARG A 196 1.78 7.10 20.55
C ARG A 196 1.70 8.04 21.74
N PHE A 197 2.41 9.18 21.67
CA PHE A 197 2.31 10.24 22.65
C PHE A 197 2.77 11.57 22.03
N PRO A 198 2.07 12.68 22.29
CA PRO A 198 0.74 12.77 22.90
C PRO A 198 -0.34 12.09 22.03
N ARG A 199 -1.34 11.50 22.67
CA ARG A 199 -2.46 10.82 21.99
C ARG A 199 -3.63 11.76 21.71
N GLY A 200 -3.67 12.88 22.41
CA GLY A 200 -4.74 13.87 22.47
C GLY A 200 -5.55 13.79 23.77
N GLY A 201 -6.16 14.91 24.13
CA GLY A 201 -6.83 15.14 25.40
C GLY A 201 -5.91 15.62 26.53
N GLU A 202 -4.58 15.53 26.36
CA GLU A 202 -3.63 16.06 27.34
C GLU A 202 -3.73 17.58 27.45
N THR A 203 -3.22 18.12 28.57
CA THR A 203 -3.00 19.56 28.76
C THR A 203 -1.54 19.75 29.09
N PHE A 204 -0.84 20.51 28.26
CA PHE A 204 0.56 20.86 28.46
C PHE A 204 0.71 22.33 28.79
N ARG A 205 1.74 22.65 29.57
CA ARG A 205 2.10 24.03 29.85
C ARG A 205 3.07 24.56 28.79
N PRO A 206 3.01 25.86 28.46
CA PRO A 206 4.08 26.54 27.74
C PRO A 206 5.46 26.24 28.35
N GLY A 207 6.44 25.94 27.50
CA GLY A 207 7.81 25.61 27.90
C GLY A 207 8.01 24.21 28.48
N GLN A 208 6.95 23.41 28.62
CA GLN A 208 7.05 22.05 29.15
C GLN A 208 7.85 21.16 28.18
N PRO A 209 8.90 20.46 28.64
CA PRO A 209 9.55 19.42 27.84
C PRO A 209 8.67 18.18 27.79
N ILE A 210 8.35 17.71 26.59
CA ILE A 210 7.66 16.44 26.35
C ILE A 210 8.42 15.61 25.31
N VAL A 211 8.34 14.28 25.41
CA VAL A 211 8.92 13.39 24.42
C VAL A 211 7.82 12.88 23.49
N ILE A 212 7.84 13.30 22.24
CA ILE A 212 6.95 12.79 21.19
C ILE A 212 7.36 11.34 20.95
N HIS A 213 6.40 10.41 20.93
CA HIS A 213 6.63 8.99 20.63
C HIS A 213 5.75 8.55 19.47
N TRP A 214 6.30 7.75 18.55
CA TRP A 214 5.54 7.13 17.47
C TRP A 214 6.04 5.73 17.16
N ILE A 215 5.19 4.97 16.47
CA ILE A 215 5.59 3.74 15.79
C ILE A 215 5.44 3.93 14.29
N ALA A 216 6.25 3.23 13.51
CA ALA A 216 6.22 3.29 12.06
C ALA A 216 6.76 2.00 11.44
N SER A 217 6.28 1.69 10.24
CA SER A 217 6.76 0.60 9.39
C SER A 217 7.11 1.11 8.01
N GLN A 218 8.12 0.53 7.39
CA GLN A 218 8.56 0.85 6.02
C GLN A 218 8.97 2.30 5.77
N ALA A 219 9.22 3.08 6.83
CA ALA A 219 9.69 4.45 6.75
C ALA A 219 11.22 4.50 6.81
N THR A 220 11.83 5.31 5.94
CA THR A 220 13.27 5.58 5.90
C THR A 220 13.62 6.92 6.56
N SER A 221 12.65 7.83 6.71
CA SER A 221 12.84 9.09 7.44
C SER A 221 11.54 9.67 7.99
N PHE A 222 11.65 10.66 8.89
CA PHE A 222 10.51 11.36 9.48
C PHE A 222 10.69 12.87 9.58
N ASP A 223 9.58 13.58 9.42
CA ASP A 223 9.42 14.98 9.84
C ASP A 223 8.35 15.07 10.93
N LEU A 224 8.52 16.01 11.85
CA LEU A 224 7.61 16.27 12.97
C LEU A 224 6.99 17.65 12.80
N LEU A 225 5.66 17.71 12.88
CA LEU A 225 4.88 18.93 12.68
C LEU A 225 4.04 19.26 13.92
N PHE A 226 3.89 20.55 14.20
CA PHE A 226 3.00 21.09 15.20
C PHE A 226 1.91 21.95 14.57
N PHE A 227 0.65 21.67 14.89
CA PHE A 227 -0.48 22.49 14.47
C PHE A 227 -1.00 23.25 15.69
N PRO A 228 -0.90 24.60 15.72
CA PRO A 228 -1.27 25.38 16.91
C PRO A 228 -2.78 25.44 17.16
N ARG A 229 -3.60 25.22 16.12
CA ARG A 229 -5.07 25.22 16.20
C ARG A 229 -5.65 24.51 14.98
N ALA A 230 -6.92 24.13 15.08
CA ALA A 230 -7.65 23.56 13.94
C ALA A 230 -7.59 24.47 12.70
N GLY A 231 -7.17 23.91 11.56
CA GLY A 231 -7.08 24.61 10.27
C GLY A 231 -5.89 25.56 10.11
N ALA A 232 -4.98 25.66 11.09
CA ALA A 232 -3.74 26.40 10.92
C ALA A 232 -2.74 25.63 10.05
N LEU A 233 -1.82 26.37 9.41
CA LEU A 233 -0.61 25.77 8.84
C LEU A 233 0.28 25.21 9.97
N PRO A 234 1.00 24.11 9.72
CA PRO A 234 1.90 23.54 10.70
C PRO A 234 3.22 24.32 10.82
N ASP A 235 3.74 24.34 12.04
CA ASP A 235 5.13 24.67 12.32
C ASP A 235 5.98 23.39 12.27
N LEU A 236 7.17 23.46 11.68
CA LEU A 236 8.12 22.35 11.64
C LEU A 236 8.85 22.24 12.99
N ILE A 237 8.73 21.07 13.64
CA ILE A 237 9.48 20.76 14.86
C ILE A 237 10.87 20.23 14.52
N ALA A 238 10.93 19.25 13.62
CA ALA A 238 12.15 18.59 13.18
C ALA A 238 11.94 17.98 11.80
N SER A 239 13.02 17.86 11.02
CA SER A 239 12.98 17.25 9.69
C SER A 239 14.15 16.31 9.46
N GLY A 240 13.97 15.31 8.59
CA GLY A 240 15.02 14.39 8.18
C GLY A 240 15.52 13.48 9.30
N LEU A 241 14.65 13.15 10.26
CA LEU A 241 14.97 12.18 11.31
C LEU A 241 15.16 10.78 10.68
N SER A 242 16.11 10.00 11.19
CA SER A 242 16.46 8.71 10.59
C SER A 242 15.37 7.64 10.74
N ALA A 243 15.47 6.58 9.94
CA ALA A 243 14.57 5.43 9.94
C ALA A 243 14.40 4.74 11.30
N GLU A 244 15.35 4.87 12.22
CA GLU A 244 15.36 4.26 13.55
C GLU A 244 14.76 5.16 14.62
N THR A 245 14.58 6.45 14.34
CA THR A 245 14.08 7.42 15.31
C THR A 245 12.61 7.13 15.62
N ARG A 246 12.27 6.92 16.90
CA ARG A 246 10.90 6.65 17.38
C ARG A 246 10.45 7.61 18.49
N SER A 247 11.32 8.53 18.85
CA SER A 247 11.02 9.55 19.85
C SER A 247 11.82 10.82 19.63
N PHE A 248 11.25 11.96 20.03
CA PHE A 248 11.88 13.27 19.92
C PHE A 248 11.51 14.16 21.10
N LEU A 249 12.50 14.75 21.78
CA LEU A 249 12.26 15.71 22.85
C LEU A 249 11.84 17.04 22.23
N TRP A 250 10.64 17.50 22.57
CA TRP A 250 10.04 18.74 22.10
C TRP A 250 9.70 19.65 23.27
N ILE A 251 9.97 20.94 23.14
CA ILE A 251 9.56 21.96 24.10
C ILE A 251 8.26 22.57 23.62
N VAL A 252 7.21 22.45 24.42
CA VAL A 252 5.87 22.94 24.08
C VAL A 252 5.92 24.47 23.91
N PRO A 253 5.48 25.04 22.77
CA PRO A 253 5.56 26.46 22.50
C PRO A 253 4.57 27.24 23.37
N ASP A 254 4.85 28.52 23.57
CA ASP A 254 3.98 29.43 24.31
C ASP A 254 2.79 29.89 23.45
N VAL A 255 1.84 28.97 23.23
CA VAL A 255 0.63 29.19 22.45
C VAL A 255 -0.57 28.67 23.24
N SER A 256 -1.47 29.54 23.68
CA SER A 256 -2.70 29.13 24.36
C SER A 256 -3.72 28.60 23.35
N THR A 257 -4.10 27.33 23.46
CA THR A 257 -5.02 26.65 22.53
C THR A 257 -5.66 25.42 23.14
N GLU A 258 -6.89 25.13 22.71
CA GLU A 258 -7.64 23.94 23.12
C GLU A 258 -7.62 22.82 22.06
N SER A 259 -6.93 23.05 20.94
CA SER A 259 -7.04 22.23 19.73
C SER A 259 -5.72 21.97 19.02
N ALA A 260 -4.60 22.02 19.75
CA ALA A 260 -3.29 21.71 19.20
C ALA A 260 -3.21 20.26 18.73
N ARG A 261 -2.42 20.00 17.69
CA ARG A 261 -2.10 18.63 17.23
C ARG A 261 -0.61 18.50 16.94
N LEU A 262 -0.11 17.28 17.02
CA LEU A 262 1.17 16.90 16.49
C LEU A 262 0.97 15.93 15.34
N ALA A 263 1.86 15.97 14.36
CA ALA A 263 1.91 14.98 13.32
C ALA A 263 3.31 14.45 13.08
N VAL A 264 3.36 13.20 12.66
CA VAL A 264 4.54 12.53 12.14
C VAL A 264 4.30 12.29 10.66
N LEU A 265 5.14 12.89 9.82
CA LEU A 265 5.26 12.54 8.41
C LEU A 265 6.33 11.46 8.31
N ALA A 266 5.96 10.29 7.81
CA ALA A 266 6.89 9.20 7.53
C ALA A 266 7.10 9.07 6.03
N PHE A 267 8.34 8.92 5.58
CA PHE A 267 8.70 8.86 4.16
C PHE A 267 9.40 7.56 3.79
N ASN A 268 9.27 7.14 2.54
CA ASN A 268 10.15 6.20 1.86
C ASN A 268 10.16 6.48 0.35
N GLU A 269 10.84 5.63 -0.43
CA GLU A 269 10.91 5.78 -1.90
C GLU A 269 9.54 5.72 -2.61
N ALA A 270 8.53 5.08 -1.99
CA ALA A 270 7.20 4.98 -2.56
C ALA A 270 6.32 6.21 -2.25
N GLY A 271 6.66 7.01 -1.23
CA GLY A 271 5.90 8.21 -0.86
C GLY A 271 5.91 8.48 0.63
N PHE A 272 4.80 9.03 1.15
CA PHE A 272 4.69 9.42 2.55
C PHE A 272 3.37 9.01 3.20
N ALA A 273 3.37 8.96 4.54
CA ALA A 273 2.17 8.83 5.35
C ALA A 273 2.16 9.88 6.46
N LEU A 274 1.01 10.53 6.65
CA LEU A 274 0.78 11.49 7.72
C LEU A 274 0.01 10.79 8.86
N ALA A 275 0.58 10.82 10.06
CA ALA A 275 -0.08 10.36 11.28
C ALA A 275 -0.24 11.52 12.26
N GLU A 276 -1.48 11.87 12.59
CA GLU A 276 -1.80 12.95 13.52
C GLU A 276 -2.21 12.42 14.89
N SER A 277 -1.91 13.17 15.95
CA SER A 277 -2.53 12.98 17.26
C SER A 277 -4.00 13.44 17.25
N ASN A 278 -4.79 13.01 18.24
CA ASN A 278 -6.03 13.74 18.55
C ASN A 278 -5.68 15.13 19.13
N PRO A 279 -6.63 16.09 19.17
CA PRO A 279 -6.39 17.40 19.72
C PRO A 279 -5.98 17.34 21.20
N PHE A 280 -5.00 18.15 21.60
CA PHE A 280 -4.63 18.40 22.99
C PHE A 280 -4.64 19.90 23.28
N ARG A 281 -4.53 20.25 24.57
CA ARG A 281 -4.57 21.63 25.05
C ARG A 281 -3.16 22.09 25.39
N ILE A 282 -2.85 23.34 25.05
CA ILE A 282 -1.70 24.05 25.58
C ILE A 282 -2.24 25.29 26.29
N GLY A 283 -1.87 25.43 27.56
CA GLY A 283 -2.31 26.55 28.36
C GLY A 283 -1.99 26.32 29.82
N VAL A 284 -2.07 27.40 30.58
CA VAL A 284 -2.09 27.30 32.04
C VAL A 284 -3.48 26.80 32.41
N GLN A 285 -3.57 25.63 33.03
CA GLN A 285 -4.85 25.12 33.51
C GLN A 285 -5.48 26.20 34.40
N PRO A 286 -6.72 26.66 34.15
CA PRO A 286 -7.35 27.67 34.99
C PRO A 286 -7.42 27.14 36.41
N CYS A 287 -6.78 27.84 37.35
CA CYS A 287 -6.79 27.47 38.75
C CYS A 287 -8.24 27.38 39.25
N ARG A 288 -8.68 26.19 39.65
CA ARG A 288 -9.97 26.00 40.34
C ARG A 288 -9.86 26.25 41.84
N HIS A 289 -9.00 27.17 42.27
CA HIS A 289 -8.82 27.48 43.69
C HIS A 289 -9.09 28.95 43.94
N SER A 290 -9.97 29.22 44.90
CA SER A 290 -10.40 30.55 45.36
C SER A 290 -9.30 31.36 46.06
N GLY A 291 -8.07 30.83 46.14
CA GLY A 291 -7.01 31.33 47.03
C GLY A 291 -7.24 31.02 48.52
N ASP A 292 -8.30 30.30 48.87
CA ASP A 292 -8.59 29.81 50.23
C ASP A 292 -7.73 28.57 50.55
N VAL A 293 -6.50 28.83 50.98
CA VAL A 293 -5.47 27.82 51.25
C VAL A 293 -5.78 27.09 52.56
N ASN A 294 -6.34 27.77 53.55
CA ASN A 294 -6.63 27.20 54.86
C ASN A 294 -8.00 26.47 54.93
N GLY A 295 -8.89 26.70 53.96
CA GLY A 295 -10.19 26.07 53.84
C GLY A 295 -11.30 26.67 54.69
N ASP A 296 -11.16 27.92 55.13
CA ASP A 296 -12.15 28.61 55.96
C ASP A 296 -13.25 29.32 55.16
N GLY A 297 -13.17 29.26 53.83
CA GLY A 297 -14.14 29.86 52.91
C GLY A 297 -13.90 31.35 52.66
N ARG A 298 -12.80 31.93 53.14
CA ARG A 298 -12.40 33.32 52.89
C ARG A 298 -11.05 33.35 52.18
N LEU A 299 -10.85 34.40 51.40
CA LEU A 299 -9.54 34.77 50.87
C LEU A 299 -9.02 35.91 51.76
N ASP A 300 -8.16 35.59 52.72
CA ASP A 300 -7.63 36.57 53.67
C ASP A 300 -6.13 36.36 53.99
N ARG A 301 -5.62 37.17 54.94
CA ARG A 301 -4.20 37.13 55.34
C ARG A 301 -3.76 35.77 55.91
N GLN A 302 -4.67 34.95 56.40
CA GLN A 302 -4.40 33.64 56.99
C GLN A 302 -3.99 32.64 55.90
N ASP A 303 -4.54 32.77 54.69
CA ASP A 303 -4.12 31.98 53.53
C ASP A 303 -2.66 32.28 53.17
N LEU A 304 -2.31 33.57 53.09
CA LEU A 304 -0.93 34.00 52.83
C LEU A 304 0.03 33.55 53.93
N GLN A 305 -0.39 33.64 55.19
CA GLN A 305 0.40 33.15 56.33
C GLN A 305 0.63 31.64 56.24
N LEU A 306 -0.36 30.87 55.79
CA LEU A 306 -0.21 29.42 55.63
C LEU A 306 0.78 29.08 54.52
N VAL A 307 0.71 29.74 53.36
CA VAL A 307 1.71 29.56 52.28
C VAL A 307 3.11 29.90 52.76
N LEU A 308 3.29 31.04 53.45
CA LEU A 308 4.59 31.42 54.01
C LEU A 308 5.13 30.42 55.05
N ARG A 309 4.25 29.82 55.87
CA ARG A 309 4.65 28.76 56.81
C ARG A 309 5.05 27.48 56.08
N ILE A 310 4.38 27.11 55.00
CA ILE A 310 4.74 25.95 54.16
C ILE A 310 6.12 26.17 53.54
N LEU A 311 6.37 27.35 52.95
CA LEU A 311 7.67 27.72 52.38
C LEU A 311 8.80 27.73 53.41
N GLN A 312 8.50 28.03 54.67
CA GLN A 312 9.45 27.98 55.79
C GLN A 312 9.58 26.58 56.44
N GLY A 313 8.87 25.56 55.94
CA GLY A 313 8.84 24.22 56.54
C GLY A 313 8.15 24.15 57.92
N LYS A 314 7.38 25.18 58.30
CA LYS A 314 6.66 25.31 59.57
C LYS A 314 5.21 24.82 59.52
N ALA A 315 4.78 24.29 58.38
CA ALA A 315 3.48 23.67 58.14
C ALA A 315 3.62 22.62 57.02
N PRO A 316 2.81 21.55 57.05
CA PRO A 316 2.79 20.56 55.97
C PRO A 316 2.27 21.18 54.67
N PRO A 317 2.82 20.80 53.50
CA PRO A 317 2.33 21.28 52.22
C PRO A 317 0.88 20.83 51.96
N THR A 318 0.08 21.72 51.38
CA THR A 318 -1.28 21.43 50.91
C THR A 318 -1.37 21.74 49.41
N PRO A 319 -2.07 20.92 48.61
CA PRO A 319 -2.28 21.22 47.19
C PRO A 319 -2.91 22.59 46.92
N ARG A 320 -3.65 23.13 47.90
CA ARG A 320 -4.25 24.48 47.79
C ARG A 320 -3.23 25.62 47.83
N ALA A 321 -2.00 25.35 48.27
CA ALA A 321 -0.94 26.35 48.37
C ALA A 321 -0.18 26.57 47.05
N ASP A 322 -0.43 25.74 46.04
CA ASP A 322 -0.03 25.97 44.65
C ASP A 322 -1.08 26.90 44.00
N VAL A 323 -0.96 28.20 44.34
CA VAL A 323 -1.94 29.25 44.01
C VAL A 323 -1.87 29.62 42.54
N ASN A 324 -0.71 29.48 41.91
CA ASN A 324 -0.52 29.72 40.48
C ASN A 324 -0.71 28.46 39.62
N CYS A 325 -0.96 27.31 40.26
CA CYS A 325 -1.15 26.00 39.64
C CYS A 325 0.01 25.57 38.74
N ASP A 326 1.23 25.92 39.13
CA ASP A 326 2.48 25.50 38.47
C ASP A 326 3.00 24.14 39.00
N GLY A 327 2.26 23.51 39.91
CA GLY A 327 2.57 22.18 40.46
C GLY A 327 3.65 22.21 41.54
N ILE A 328 4.20 23.37 41.91
CA ILE A 328 5.27 23.53 42.88
C ILE A 328 4.90 24.67 43.83
N ILE A 329 4.93 24.42 45.14
CA ILE A 329 4.69 25.48 46.13
C ILE A 329 5.97 26.32 46.29
N THR A 330 5.98 27.53 45.72
CA THR A 330 7.11 28.47 45.71
C THR A 330 6.73 29.86 46.24
N ALA A 331 7.71 30.76 46.30
CA ALA A 331 7.46 32.17 46.63
C ALA A 331 6.57 32.88 45.59
N HIS A 332 6.45 32.35 44.37
CA HIS A 332 5.54 32.88 43.35
C HIS A 332 4.08 32.67 43.75
N ASP A 333 3.74 31.58 44.46
CA ASP A 333 2.40 31.36 44.99
C ASP A 333 2.04 32.38 46.08
N ALA A 334 2.98 32.64 46.99
CA ALA A 334 2.82 33.65 48.03
C ALA A 334 2.65 35.05 47.41
N LEU A 335 3.40 35.36 46.35
CA LEU A 335 3.28 36.63 45.64
C LEU A 335 1.93 36.77 44.94
N ARG A 336 1.47 35.72 44.23
CA ARG A 336 0.17 35.72 43.54
C ARG A 336 -0.98 35.89 44.51
N LEU A 337 -0.91 35.23 45.67
CA LEU A 337 -1.89 35.36 46.73
C LEU A 337 -1.88 36.76 47.37
N LEU A 338 -0.70 37.35 47.57
CA LEU A 338 -0.57 38.73 48.06
C LEU A 338 -1.13 39.76 47.07
N GLU A 339 -0.84 39.61 45.77
CA GLU A 339 -1.39 40.48 44.71
C GLU A 339 -2.92 40.45 44.73
N ALA A 340 -3.52 39.28 44.94
CA ALA A 340 -4.97 39.11 45.03
C ALA A 340 -5.56 39.78 46.28
N LEU A 341 -4.93 39.60 47.45
CA LEU A 341 -5.35 40.24 48.70
C LEU A 341 -5.26 41.76 48.65
N LEU A 342 -4.31 42.30 47.87
CA LEU A 342 -4.14 43.74 47.65
C LEU A 342 -5.04 44.29 46.54
N GLY A 343 -5.82 43.44 45.86
CA GLY A 343 -6.66 43.83 44.72
C GLY A 343 -5.87 44.27 43.48
N LEU A 344 -4.58 43.92 43.41
CA LEU A 344 -3.71 44.29 42.30
C LEU A 344 -3.96 43.41 41.07
N ARG A 345 -4.25 42.12 41.29
CA ARG A 345 -4.60 41.15 40.24
C ARG A 345 -5.55 40.08 40.80
N PRO A 346 -6.65 39.74 40.09
CA PRO A 346 -7.48 38.60 40.48
C PRO A 346 -6.73 37.26 40.30
N LEU A 347 -7.17 36.24 41.06
CA LEU A 347 -6.68 34.85 40.96
C LEU A 347 -7.25 34.12 39.74
#